data_AF-A0A1F9D1V1-F1
#
_entry.id   AF-A0A1F9D1V1-F1
#
_cell.length_a   1.000
_cell.length_b   1.000
_cell.length_c   1.000
_cell.angle_alpha   90.00
_cell.angle_beta   90.00
_cell.angle_gamma   90.00
#
_symmetry.space_group_name_H-M   'P 1'
#
loop_
_entity.id
_entity.type
_entity.pdbx_description
1 polymer ?
#
loop_
_entity_poly.entity_id
_entity_poly.type
_entity_poly.pdbx_seq_one_letter_code
_entity_poly.pdbx_strand_id
1 'polypeptide(L)'
;MIKNLAVKLVTLFFVSLILFGCALSLPQPYLTEPTQMKAQIANYQVPKLPEDRKAIVYIVRPSPYDPHGFNVFLDTQEPNAEMGYTMPKRYIYFDLTPGEHKIFSKAENWAEINVSAKAGDIIFIQQEPTMGVLRPKNKLLILHDDEGKYYVKTLTRGTFSSNNQQNLQTASTASASASVMPVGSGNILGINVGPTSGPRGVTVITVVPGSPCASVLKPGDRIFTFDLIDQNGSRVGHQRKINANNFQEEVSKIQPGMTVKMSLGHFKYVNCTIPANVRNLNQPNVQTVTTQARLEQSGKADTYKGIITNARINKGFGFGFGLSSFNLRIEVTADNGSKDIFYLRPDSKVFDVSGNQVDWTKIREIQGKKVEIIESFTIADKHGGNPSSSRDFSSLIGQKGVRVMRFVD
;
A
#
# COMPACT_ATOMS: atom_id res chain seq x y z
N MET A 1 -10.31 41.31 -62.75
CA MET A 1 -9.12 40.75 -62.07
C MET A 1 -9.25 40.60 -60.54
N ILE A 2 -10.19 41.28 -59.86
CA ILE A 2 -10.28 41.29 -58.38
C ILE A 2 -10.89 40.00 -57.78
N LYS A 3 -11.73 39.25 -58.53
CA LYS A 3 -12.43 38.06 -58.03
C LYS A 3 -11.53 36.85 -57.71
N ASN A 4 -10.34 36.76 -58.32
CA ASN A 4 -9.41 35.64 -58.09
C ASN A 4 -8.47 35.88 -56.89
N LEU A 5 -8.37 37.11 -56.39
CA LEU A 5 -7.48 37.44 -55.28
C LEU A 5 -8.10 37.05 -53.93
N ALA A 6 -9.40 37.29 -53.76
CA ALA A 6 -10.13 36.92 -52.55
C ALA A 6 -10.19 35.39 -52.35
N VAL A 7 -10.39 34.62 -53.43
CA VAL A 7 -10.41 33.15 -53.36
C VAL A 7 -9.02 32.61 -53.00
N LYS A 8 -7.95 33.17 -53.56
CA LYS A 8 -6.57 32.76 -53.22
C LYS A 8 -6.20 33.09 -51.78
N LEU A 9 -6.63 34.24 -51.25
CA LEU A 9 -6.41 34.62 -49.85
C LEU A 9 -7.17 33.72 -48.86
N VAL A 10 -8.44 33.38 -49.17
CA VAL A 10 -9.23 32.45 -48.34
C VAL A 10 -8.63 31.04 -48.35
N THR A 11 -8.15 30.57 -49.51
CA THR A 11 -7.53 29.24 -49.62
C THR A 11 -6.18 29.19 -48.87
N LEU A 12 -5.38 30.26 -48.91
CA LEU A 12 -4.11 30.35 -48.19
C LEU A 12 -4.31 30.38 -46.67
N PHE A 13 -5.38 31.07 -46.20
CA PHE A 13 -5.71 31.13 -44.77
C PHE A 13 -6.23 29.78 -44.23
N PHE A 14 -6.99 29.03 -45.04
CA PHE A 14 -7.48 27.70 -44.65
C PHE A 14 -6.37 26.64 -44.61
N VAL A 15 -5.39 26.70 -45.50
CA VAL A 15 -4.23 25.78 -45.49
C VAL A 15 -3.28 26.08 -44.32
N SER A 16 -3.15 27.34 -43.91
CA SER A 16 -2.34 27.73 -42.74
C SER A 16 -2.95 27.26 -41.42
N LEU A 17 -4.28 27.11 -41.32
CA LEU A 17 -4.93 26.64 -40.09
C LEU A 17 -4.73 25.14 -39.82
N ILE A 18 -4.48 24.35 -40.87
CA ILE A 18 -4.30 22.89 -40.76
C ILE A 18 -2.88 22.51 -40.31
N LEU A 19 -1.89 23.39 -40.54
CA LEU A 19 -0.49 23.15 -40.17
C LEU A 19 -0.09 23.65 -38.77
N PHE A 20 -0.96 24.42 -38.10
CA PHE A 20 -0.80 24.80 -36.69
C PHE A 20 -1.56 23.87 -35.73
N GLY A 21 -1.95 22.68 -36.18
CA GLY A 21 -2.24 21.52 -35.33
C GLY A 21 -0.95 20.99 -34.69
N CYS A 22 -0.23 21.87 -33.98
CA CYS A 22 0.87 21.48 -33.12
C CYS A 22 0.35 20.43 -32.14
N ALA A 23 1.13 19.35 -32.02
CA ALA A 23 1.04 18.34 -30.99
C ALA A 23 1.23 18.96 -29.59
N LEU A 24 0.26 19.75 -29.12
CA LEU A 24 0.05 20.03 -27.72
C LEU A 24 -0.50 18.75 -27.08
N SER A 25 0.37 17.74 -26.97
CA SER A 25 0.25 16.73 -25.94
C SER A 25 0.47 17.44 -24.60
N LEU A 26 -0.57 18.13 -24.12
CA LEU A 26 -0.64 18.48 -22.71
C LEU A 26 -0.47 17.15 -21.96
N PRO A 27 0.53 16.99 -21.08
CA PRO A 27 0.65 15.79 -20.27
C PRO A 27 -0.63 15.71 -19.45
N GLN A 28 -1.54 14.86 -19.88
CA GLN A 28 -2.75 14.62 -19.15
C GLN A 28 -2.30 13.87 -17.89
N PRO A 29 -2.54 14.40 -16.68
CA PRO A 29 -2.11 13.75 -15.44
C PRO A 29 -2.77 12.37 -15.19
N TYR A 30 -3.65 11.91 -16.10
CA TYR A 30 -4.26 10.59 -16.05
C TYR A 30 -3.49 9.51 -16.84
N LEU A 31 -2.44 9.85 -17.59
CA LEU A 31 -1.56 8.89 -18.27
C LEU A 31 -0.08 9.20 -18.00
N THR A 32 0.28 9.40 -16.74
CA THR A 32 1.70 9.33 -16.38
C THR A 32 2.16 7.88 -16.49
N GLU A 33 3.21 7.66 -17.29
CA GLU A 33 3.87 6.36 -17.40
C GLU A 33 4.19 5.81 -15.98
N PRO A 34 3.94 4.53 -15.69
CA PRO A 34 4.15 3.95 -14.36
C PRO A 34 5.54 4.22 -13.78
N THR A 35 6.55 4.29 -14.64
CA THR A 35 7.94 4.60 -14.30
C THR A 35 8.10 6.01 -13.73
N GLN A 36 7.38 7.00 -14.27
CA GLN A 36 7.43 8.39 -13.81
C GLN A 36 6.70 8.56 -12.47
N MET A 37 5.57 7.87 -12.27
CA MET A 37 4.85 7.90 -10.99
C MET A 37 5.73 7.37 -9.85
N LYS A 38 6.40 6.22 -10.06
CA LYS A 38 7.33 5.63 -9.09
C LYS A 38 8.47 6.57 -8.70
N ALA A 39 9.07 7.25 -9.67
CA ALA A 39 10.12 8.23 -9.41
C ALA A 39 9.63 9.40 -8.55
N GLN A 40 8.42 9.89 -8.80
CA GLN A 40 7.85 11.01 -8.04
C GLN A 40 7.49 10.64 -6.59
N ILE A 41 7.17 9.38 -6.32
CA ILE A 41 6.76 8.93 -4.98
C ILE A 41 7.90 8.26 -4.18
N ALA A 42 9.13 8.18 -4.72
CA ALA A 42 10.23 7.42 -4.11
C ALA A 42 10.49 7.77 -2.64
N ASN A 43 10.34 9.04 -2.27
CA ASN A 43 10.50 9.55 -0.89
C ASN A 43 9.19 10.07 -0.29
N TYR A 44 8.05 9.69 -0.87
CA TYR A 44 6.74 10.16 -0.43
C TYR A 44 6.08 9.14 0.49
N GLN A 45 5.66 9.58 1.66
CA GLN A 45 4.79 8.84 2.55
C GLN A 45 3.42 9.51 2.58
N VAL A 46 2.37 8.70 2.57
CA VAL A 46 1.00 9.21 2.67
C VAL A 46 0.77 9.95 3.99
N PRO A 47 -0.14 10.94 4.04
CA PRO A 47 -0.25 11.85 5.19
C PRO A 47 -0.68 11.18 6.50
N LYS A 48 -1.45 10.08 6.42
CA LYS A 48 -1.85 9.26 7.56
C LYS A 48 -1.48 7.79 7.31
N LEU A 49 -0.75 7.20 8.24
CA LEU A 49 -0.53 5.75 8.25
C LEU A 49 -1.66 5.05 9.01
N PRO A 50 -1.89 3.75 8.76
CA PRO A 50 -2.84 2.96 9.53
C PRO A 50 -2.51 3.04 11.02
N GLU A 51 -3.55 3.21 11.85
CA GLU A 51 -3.40 3.07 13.29
C GLU A 51 -3.11 1.61 13.68
N ASP A 52 -2.59 1.40 14.89
CA ASP A 52 -2.25 0.06 15.38
C ASP A 52 -3.43 -0.91 15.25
N ARG A 53 -3.19 -2.03 14.57
CA ARG A 53 -4.16 -3.10 14.30
C ARG A 53 -5.34 -2.69 13.41
N LYS A 54 -5.26 -1.55 12.72
CA LYS A 54 -6.23 -1.12 11.71
C LYS A 54 -5.59 -1.11 10.32
N ALA A 55 -6.43 -1.09 9.29
CA ALA A 55 -6.05 -0.65 7.96
C ALA A 55 -6.45 0.82 7.79
N ILE A 56 -5.97 1.45 6.72
CA ILE A 56 -6.49 2.75 6.28
C ILE A 56 -6.89 2.66 4.81
N VAL A 57 -8.00 3.32 4.47
CA VAL A 57 -8.42 3.49 3.08
C VAL A 57 -8.33 4.95 2.68
N TYR A 58 -7.78 5.18 1.49
CA TYR A 58 -7.72 6.45 0.80
C TYR A 58 -8.68 6.41 -0.38
N ILE A 59 -9.64 7.34 -0.39
CA ILE A 59 -10.54 7.54 -1.51
C ILE A 59 -10.03 8.75 -2.29
N VAL A 60 -9.63 8.54 -3.54
CA VAL A 60 -9.06 9.57 -4.41
C VAL A 60 -9.98 9.89 -5.58
N ARG A 61 -10.06 11.15 -5.97
CA ARG A 61 -10.77 11.59 -7.17
C ARG A 61 -9.86 12.50 -7.99
N PRO A 62 -9.04 11.94 -8.88
CA PRO A 62 -8.10 12.72 -9.68
C PRO A 62 -8.79 13.52 -10.78
N SER A 63 -9.98 13.11 -11.20
CA SER A 63 -10.72 13.80 -12.27
C SER A 63 -10.94 15.28 -11.92
N PRO A 64 -10.57 16.20 -12.82
CA PRO A 64 -10.84 17.63 -12.66
C PRO A 64 -12.25 18.02 -13.10
N TYR A 65 -12.98 17.10 -13.73
CA TYR A 65 -14.26 17.35 -14.34
C TYR A 65 -15.38 17.26 -13.29
N ASP A 66 -16.46 18.00 -13.55
CA ASP A 66 -17.71 18.09 -12.79
C ASP A 66 -17.67 18.74 -11.38
N PRO A 67 -18.53 19.73 -11.06
CA PRO A 67 -18.45 20.45 -9.79
C PRO A 67 -19.13 19.73 -8.61
N HIS A 68 -19.59 18.49 -8.78
CA HIS A 68 -20.42 17.82 -7.78
C HIS A 68 -19.58 17.03 -6.79
N GLY A 69 -19.98 16.98 -5.52
CA GLY A 69 -19.35 16.12 -4.51
C GLY A 69 -19.84 14.68 -4.58
N PHE A 70 -18.96 13.72 -4.30
CA PHE A 70 -19.33 12.31 -4.13
C PHE A 70 -19.11 11.87 -2.69
N ASN A 71 -20.21 11.57 -1.99
CA ASN A 71 -20.17 11.10 -0.61
C ASN A 71 -19.65 9.66 -0.55
N VAL A 72 -19.05 9.29 0.56
CA VAL A 72 -18.49 7.96 0.81
C VAL A 72 -19.03 7.43 2.13
N PHE A 73 -19.45 6.16 2.14
CA PHE A 73 -20.01 5.49 3.31
C PHE A 73 -19.33 4.16 3.55
N LEU A 74 -19.26 3.75 4.82
CA LEU A 74 -18.67 2.49 5.27
C LEU A 74 -19.74 1.50 5.73
N ASP A 75 -19.73 0.30 5.17
CA ASP A 75 -20.54 -0.88 5.46
C ASP A 75 -22.05 -0.75 5.26
N THR A 76 -22.61 0.45 5.29
CA THR A 76 -24.02 0.76 5.02
C THR A 76 -24.18 2.10 4.29
N GLN A 77 -25.36 2.33 3.72
CA GLN A 77 -25.72 3.58 3.03
C GLN A 77 -26.41 4.60 3.96
N GLU A 78 -26.52 4.26 5.25
CA GLU A 78 -27.14 5.13 6.25
C GLU A 78 -26.31 6.40 6.50
N PRO A 79 -26.94 7.55 6.80
CA PRO A 79 -26.23 8.81 7.01
C PRO A 79 -25.16 8.79 8.11
N ASN A 80 -25.33 7.96 9.14
CA ASN A 80 -24.38 7.84 10.24
C ASN A 80 -23.06 7.16 9.82
N ALA A 81 -23.07 6.40 8.73
CA ALA A 81 -21.92 5.71 8.16
C ALA A 81 -21.15 6.56 7.13
N GLU A 82 -21.53 7.82 6.93
CA GLU A 82 -20.83 8.72 6.01
C GLU A 82 -19.44 9.07 6.55
N MET A 83 -18.42 8.79 5.75
CA MET A 83 -17.01 9.03 6.09
C MET A 83 -16.53 10.40 5.60
N GLY A 84 -17.19 10.96 4.59
CA GLY A 84 -16.92 12.27 4.00
C GLY A 84 -17.32 12.32 2.53
N TYR A 85 -16.85 13.34 1.81
CA TYR A 85 -17.04 13.47 0.38
C TYR A 85 -15.81 14.05 -0.34
N THR A 86 -15.67 13.69 -1.62
CA THR A 86 -14.64 14.24 -2.51
C THR A 86 -15.27 15.21 -3.52
N MET A 87 -14.60 16.34 -3.73
CA MET A 87 -14.82 17.22 -4.89
C MET A 87 -13.76 16.88 -5.97
N PRO A 88 -13.77 17.52 -7.15
CA PRO A 88 -12.69 17.37 -8.12
C PRO A 88 -11.32 17.59 -7.52
N LYS A 89 -10.36 16.78 -7.97
CA LYS A 89 -8.96 16.80 -7.52
C LYS A 89 -8.79 16.69 -5.99
N ARG A 90 -9.63 15.90 -5.33
CA ARG A 90 -9.58 15.72 -3.87
C ARG A 90 -9.47 14.27 -3.43
N TYR A 91 -8.97 14.08 -2.21
CA TYR A 91 -8.95 12.78 -1.55
C TYR A 91 -9.45 12.87 -0.10
N ILE A 92 -10.03 11.80 0.40
CA ILE A 92 -10.33 11.59 1.82
C ILE A 92 -9.70 10.28 2.29
N TYR A 93 -9.62 10.06 3.59
CA TYR A 93 -9.17 8.80 4.16
C TYR A 93 -9.89 8.48 5.46
N PHE A 94 -9.91 7.20 5.85
CA PHE A 94 -10.44 6.76 7.14
C PHE A 94 -9.90 5.38 7.48
N ASP A 95 -9.89 5.04 8.76
CA ASP A 95 -9.42 3.74 9.22
C ASP A 95 -10.49 2.66 9.04
N LEU A 96 -10.03 1.44 8.80
CA LEU A 96 -10.84 0.23 8.73
C LEU A 96 -10.38 -0.76 9.79
N THR A 97 -11.32 -1.46 10.39
CA THR A 97 -10.98 -2.66 11.16
C THR A 97 -10.50 -3.77 10.22
N PRO A 98 -9.67 -4.73 10.68
CA PRO A 98 -9.36 -5.90 9.86
C PRO A 98 -10.61 -6.74 9.61
N GLY A 99 -10.84 -7.17 8.37
CA GLY A 99 -12.01 -7.94 7.96
C GLY A 99 -12.55 -7.53 6.59
N GLU A 100 -13.71 -8.08 6.24
CA GLU A 100 -14.44 -7.71 5.02
C GLU A 100 -15.29 -6.47 5.28
N HIS A 101 -15.09 -5.45 4.45
CA HIS A 101 -15.83 -4.20 4.48
C HIS A 101 -16.44 -3.91 3.12
N LYS A 102 -17.53 -3.15 3.12
CA LYS A 102 -18.15 -2.64 1.90
C LYS A 102 -18.09 -1.12 1.89
N ILE A 103 -17.51 -0.56 0.85
CA ILE A 103 -17.43 0.89 0.68
C ILE A 103 -18.44 1.31 -0.36
N PHE A 104 -19.27 2.28 -0.01
CA PHE A 104 -20.24 2.85 -0.91
C PHE A 104 -19.84 4.27 -1.27
N SER A 105 -20.22 4.70 -2.47
CA SER A 105 -20.15 6.09 -2.84
C SER A 105 -21.39 6.55 -3.58
N LYS A 106 -21.90 7.71 -3.16
CA LYS A 106 -23.12 8.30 -3.69
C LYS A 106 -22.83 9.42 -4.67
N ALA A 107 -23.34 9.25 -5.89
CA ALA A 107 -23.45 10.26 -6.93
C ALA A 107 -24.89 10.21 -7.51
N GLU A 108 -25.07 10.31 -8.84
CA GLU A 108 -26.36 9.96 -9.45
C GLU A 108 -26.73 8.49 -9.17
N ASN A 109 -25.75 7.59 -9.16
CA ASN A 109 -25.88 6.19 -8.74
C ASN A 109 -25.29 5.94 -7.35
N TRP A 110 -25.48 4.72 -6.86
CA TRP A 110 -24.67 4.15 -5.78
C TRP A 110 -23.60 3.25 -6.40
N ALA A 111 -22.33 3.59 -6.21
CA ALA A 111 -21.21 2.70 -6.49
C ALA A 111 -20.85 1.94 -5.23
N GLU A 112 -20.51 0.66 -5.35
CA GLU A 112 -20.07 -0.18 -4.24
C GLU A 112 -18.79 -0.94 -4.59
N ILE A 113 -17.98 -1.22 -3.59
CA ILE A 113 -16.81 -2.08 -3.70
C ILE A 113 -16.57 -2.82 -2.39
N ASN A 114 -16.23 -4.10 -2.50
CA ASN A 114 -15.85 -4.92 -1.34
C ASN A 114 -14.34 -4.85 -1.14
N VAL A 115 -13.92 -4.78 0.11
CA VAL A 115 -12.52 -4.64 0.50
C VAL A 115 -12.23 -5.60 1.65
N SER A 116 -11.21 -6.43 1.47
CA SER A 116 -10.68 -7.29 2.54
C SER A 116 -9.47 -6.59 3.16
N ALA A 117 -9.65 -6.03 4.35
CA ALA A 117 -8.64 -5.23 5.03
C ALA A 117 -7.86 -6.06 6.06
N LYS A 118 -6.52 -5.96 6.06
CA LYS A 118 -5.66 -6.51 7.11
C LYS A 118 -5.01 -5.39 7.92
N ALA A 119 -4.64 -5.70 9.16
CA ALA A 119 -3.91 -4.75 9.99
C ALA A 119 -2.63 -4.28 9.30
N GLY A 120 -2.45 -2.95 9.20
CA GLY A 120 -1.33 -2.32 8.53
C GLY A 120 -1.54 -2.07 7.02
N ASP A 121 -2.65 -2.52 6.43
CA ASP A 121 -2.90 -2.29 5.01
C ASP A 121 -3.20 -0.81 4.72
N ILE A 122 -2.72 -0.34 3.57
CA ILE A 122 -3.06 0.95 2.98
C ILE A 122 -3.76 0.67 1.66
N ILE A 123 -5.04 1.00 1.59
CA ILE A 123 -5.90 0.65 0.47
C ILE A 123 -6.25 1.93 -0.28
N PHE A 124 -6.06 1.94 -1.59
CA PHE A 124 -6.36 3.09 -2.43
C PHE A 124 -7.54 2.78 -3.35
N ILE A 125 -8.54 3.66 -3.36
CA ILE A 125 -9.74 3.51 -4.17
C ILE A 125 -9.99 4.80 -4.94
N GLN A 126 -10.08 4.70 -6.25
CA GLN A 126 -10.44 5.81 -7.12
C GLN A 126 -11.94 5.90 -7.31
N GLN A 127 -12.47 7.12 -7.17
CA GLN A 127 -13.76 7.52 -7.70
C GLN A 127 -13.58 8.05 -9.12
N GLU A 128 -14.09 7.31 -10.10
CA GLU A 128 -14.10 7.69 -11.50
C GLU A 128 -15.47 8.25 -11.87
N PRO A 129 -15.60 9.56 -12.19
CA PRO A 129 -16.83 10.12 -12.72
C PRO A 129 -17.13 9.53 -14.10
N THR A 130 -18.39 9.22 -14.35
CA THR A 130 -18.91 8.75 -15.64
C THR A 130 -20.15 9.55 -16.01
N MET A 131 -20.49 9.59 -17.30
CA MET A 131 -21.65 10.35 -17.78
C MET A 131 -22.95 9.80 -17.17
N GLY A 132 -23.70 10.70 -16.52
CA GLY A 132 -25.08 10.45 -16.09
C GLY A 132 -26.06 11.35 -16.85
N VAL A 133 -27.34 11.27 -16.48
CA VAL A 133 -28.43 11.97 -17.18
C VAL A 133 -28.56 13.42 -16.71
N LEU A 134 -28.45 13.64 -15.39
CA LEU A 134 -28.57 14.96 -14.77
C LEU A 134 -27.30 15.36 -14.01
N ARG A 135 -26.64 14.37 -13.38
CA ARG A 135 -25.38 14.53 -12.67
C ARG A 135 -24.44 13.38 -13.03
N PRO A 136 -23.12 13.55 -12.85
CA PRO A 136 -22.20 12.44 -13.04
C PRO A 136 -22.57 11.24 -12.18
N LYS A 137 -22.45 10.07 -12.77
CA LYS A 137 -22.38 8.80 -12.05
C LYS A 137 -20.94 8.60 -11.59
N ASN A 138 -20.72 7.68 -10.66
CA ASN A 138 -19.37 7.30 -10.29
C ASN A 138 -19.18 5.78 -10.32
N LYS A 139 -17.91 5.40 -10.44
CA LYS A 139 -17.41 4.03 -10.32
C LYS A 139 -16.28 4.01 -9.30
N LEU A 140 -16.18 2.93 -8.53
CA LEU A 140 -15.09 2.70 -7.59
C LEU A 140 -14.12 1.68 -8.17
N LEU A 141 -12.82 1.97 -8.11
CA LEU A 141 -11.74 1.13 -8.60
C LEU A 141 -10.65 1.02 -7.54
N ILE A 142 -10.20 -0.19 -7.20
CA ILE A 142 -8.99 -0.37 -6.38
C ILE A 142 -7.78 -0.01 -7.23
N LEU A 143 -6.90 0.81 -6.67
CA LEU A 143 -5.65 1.22 -7.29
C LEU A 143 -4.48 0.40 -6.76
N HIS A 144 -3.41 0.35 -7.56
CA HIS A 144 -2.11 -0.12 -7.09
C HIS A 144 -1.44 0.95 -6.21
N ASP A 145 -0.56 0.52 -5.30
CA ASP A 145 0.05 1.35 -4.26
C ASP A 145 0.76 2.60 -4.80
N ASP A 146 1.45 2.47 -5.93
CA ASP A 146 2.21 3.57 -6.54
C ASP A 146 1.28 4.64 -7.13
N GLU A 147 0.25 4.22 -7.87
CA GLU A 147 -0.78 5.12 -8.40
C GLU A 147 -1.57 5.80 -7.27
N GLY A 148 -1.97 5.02 -6.27
CA GLY A 148 -2.68 5.54 -5.09
C GLY A 148 -1.87 6.59 -4.33
N LYS A 149 -0.59 6.30 -4.04
CA LYS A 149 0.34 7.26 -3.40
C LYS A 149 0.54 8.51 -4.25
N TYR A 150 0.67 8.35 -5.57
CA TYR A 150 0.85 9.46 -6.49
C TYR A 150 -0.37 10.41 -6.48
N TYR A 151 -1.59 9.88 -6.49
CA TYR A 151 -2.78 10.72 -6.37
C TYR A 151 -2.87 11.37 -4.99
N VAL A 152 -2.63 10.66 -3.89
CA VAL A 152 -2.65 11.30 -2.56
C VAL A 152 -1.61 12.42 -2.45
N LYS A 153 -0.45 12.29 -3.12
CA LYS A 153 0.58 13.34 -3.19
C LYS A 153 0.12 14.59 -3.96
N THR A 154 -0.59 14.39 -5.07
CA THR A 154 -0.91 15.46 -6.05
C THR A 154 -2.27 16.10 -5.82
N LEU A 155 -3.17 15.42 -5.12
CA LEU A 155 -4.53 15.89 -4.84
C LEU A 155 -4.59 16.66 -3.53
N THR A 156 -5.64 17.47 -3.40
CA THR A 156 -5.89 18.22 -2.15
C THR A 156 -6.82 17.45 -1.23
N ARG A 157 -6.74 17.72 0.07
CA ARG A 157 -7.62 17.06 1.04
C ARG A 157 -9.08 17.49 0.84
N GLY A 158 -9.97 16.51 0.86
CA GLY A 158 -11.43 16.64 0.81
C GLY A 158 -12.05 16.92 2.17
N THR A 159 -13.35 16.71 2.28
CA THR A 159 -14.13 17.00 3.49
C THR A 159 -14.48 15.70 4.21
N PHE A 160 -14.20 15.64 5.51
CA PHE A 160 -14.53 14.50 6.37
C PHE A 160 -15.81 14.79 7.16
N SER A 161 -16.66 13.78 7.30
CA SER A 161 -17.89 13.89 8.09
C SER A 161 -17.60 14.05 9.58
N SER A 162 -18.46 14.77 10.29
CA SER A 162 -18.32 15.14 11.70
C SER A 162 -18.12 13.94 12.64
N ASN A 163 -18.67 12.78 12.31
CA ASN A 163 -18.47 11.53 13.06
C ASN A 163 -17.02 11.03 12.99
N ASN A 164 -16.29 11.36 11.91
CA ASN A 164 -14.85 11.13 11.76
C ASN A 164 -14.02 12.29 12.35
N GLN A 165 -14.60 13.50 12.47
CA GLN A 165 -13.91 14.67 12.99
C GLN A 165 -13.58 14.59 14.48
N GLN A 166 -14.27 13.76 15.27
CA GLN A 166 -13.88 13.50 16.66
C GLN A 166 -12.51 12.82 16.80
N ASN A 167 -11.99 12.21 15.71
CA ASN A 167 -10.60 11.72 15.61
C ASN A 167 -9.65 12.65 14.85
N LEU A 168 -10.13 13.77 14.27
CA LEU A 168 -9.32 14.68 13.44
C LEU A 168 -9.20 16.11 14.01
N GLN A 169 -10.08 16.55 14.91
CA GLN A 169 -9.99 17.88 15.53
C GLN A 169 -8.99 17.98 16.69
N THR A 170 -8.45 16.87 17.20
CA THR A 170 -7.25 16.89 18.04
C THR A 170 -5.96 17.22 17.26
N ALA A 171 -6.02 17.34 15.93
CA ALA A 171 -4.85 17.59 15.08
C ALA A 171 -4.80 18.99 14.42
N SER A 172 -5.79 19.88 14.62
CA SER A 172 -5.80 21.18 13.90
C SER A 172 -5.74 22.46 14.77
N THR A 173 -5.67 22.33 16.10
CA THR A 173 -5.42 23.49 16.99
C THR A 173 -4.06 23.44 17.71
N ALA A 174 -3.23 22.45 17.40
CA ALA A 174 -1.83 22.38 17.85
C ALA A 174 -0.88 22.66 16.66
N SER A 175 -0.99 23.84 16.06
CA SER A 175 0.08 24.43 15.26
C SER A 175 0.43 25.80 15.84
N ALA A 176 1.10 25.74 16.98
CA ALA A 176 2.17 26.67 17.32
C ALA A 176 3.22 25.84 18.07
N SER A 177 4.41 25.72 17.46
CA SER A 177 5.61 25.03 17.96
C SER A 177 5.64 23.51 17.88
N ALA A 178 5.71 22.99 16.64
CA ALA A 178 6.43 21.73 16.39
C ALA A 178 7.67 22.08 15.55
N SER A 179 8.76 22.37 16.25
CA SER A 179 10.10 22.31 15.68
C SER A 179 10.35 20.90 15.15
N VAL A 180 10.91 20.86 13.94
CA VAL A 180 11.61 19.73 13.32
C VAL A 180 12.16 18.75 14.38
N MET A 181 11.67 17.51 14.40
CA MET A 181 12.34 16.43 15.13
C MET A 181 13.53 15.96 14.29
N PRO A 182 14.76 15.99 14.84
CA PRO A 182 15.90 15.35 14.22
C PRO A 182 15.81 13.83 14.42
N VAL A 183 16.17 13.11 13.36
CA VAL A 183 16.56 11.71 13.39
C VAL A 183 17.67 11.55 14.44
N GLY A 184 17.36 11.04 15.64
CA GLY A 184 18.37 10.97 16.71
C GLY A 184 18.02 10.33 18.05
N SER A 185 16.76 10.10 18.43
CA SER A 185 16.43 9.43 19.71
C SER A 185 15.96 7.99 19.49
N GLY A 186 16.92 7.07 19.42
CA GLY A 186 16.65 5.64 19.34
C GLY A 186 15.76 5.19 20.51
N ASN A 187 14.82 4.29 20.21
CA ASN A 187 13.96 3.64 21.18
C ASN A 187 14.79 2.74 22.11
N ILE A 188 15.45 3.35 23.11
CA ILE A 188 16.45 2.70 23.95
C ILE A 188 15.86 1.60 24.84
N LEU A 189 14.56 1.68 25.13
CA LEU A 189 13.82 0.64 25.86
C LEU A 189 13.36 -0.52 24.97
N GLY A 190 13.33 -0.31 23.65
CA GLY A 190 12.81 -1.26 22.67
C GLY A 190 11.33 -1.57 22.84
N ILE A 191 10.53 -0.59 23.25
CA ILE A 191 9.07 -0.74 23.37
C ILE A 191 8.35 0.33 22.56
N ASN A 192 7.26 -0.04 21.89
CA ASN A 192 6.32 0.92 21.34
C ASN A 192 5.12 1.04 22.28
N VAL A 193 4.64 2.25 22.53
CA VAL A 193 3.53 2.49 23.45
C VAL A 193 2.45 3.35 22.79
N GLY A 194 1.19 3.08 23.15
CA GLY A 194 0.03 3.85 22.74
C GLY A 194 -0.73 4.43 23.94
N PRO A 195 -1.75 5.26 23.72
CA PRO A 195 -2.58 5.79 24.81
C PRO A 195 -3.33 4.67 25.55
N THR A 196 -3.67 4.89 26.84
CA THR A 196 -4.64 4.06 27.56
C THR A 196 -6.05 4.62 27.37
N SER A 197 -7.07 3.82 27.66
CA SER A 197 -8.48 4.29 27.68
C SER A 197 -8.79 5.25 28.83
N GLY A 198 -7.83 5.52 29.73
CA GLY A 198 -7.98 6.40 30.88
C GLY A 198 -7.08 7.65 30.75
N PRO A 199 -7.25 8.64 31.64
CA PRO A 199 -6.49 9.89 31.58
C PRO A 199 -5.00 9.73 31.94
N ARG A 200 -4.56 8.52 32.30
CA ARG A 200 -3.19 8.25 32.80
C ARG A 200 -2.64 6.94 32.26
N GLY A 201 -1.35 6.95 32.02
CA GLY A 201 -0.56 5.82 31.58
C GLY A 201 -0.48 5.67 30.06
N VAL A 202 0.33 4.70 29.66
CA VAL A 202 0.50 4.25 28.27
C VAL A 202 0.35 2.73 28.21
N THR A 203 -0.14 2.20 27.10
CA THR A 203 -0.26 0.76 26.85
C THR A 203 0.91 0.32 25.98
N VAL A 204 1.65 -0.72 26.38
CA VAL A 204 2.70 -1.33 25.55
C VAL A 204 2.05 -2.00 24.34
N ILE A 205 2.39 -1.59 23.12
CA ILE A 205 1.87 -2.14 21.87
C ILE A 205 2.77 -3.26 21.37
N THR A 206 4.07 -2.98 21.28
CA THR A 206 5.07 -3.96 20.85
C THR A 206 6.31 -3.88 21.74
N VAL A 207 6.98 -5.02 21.87
CA VAL A 207 8.26 -5.14 22.56
C VAL A 207 9.23 -5.80 21.61
N VAL A 208 10.34 -5.13 21.31
CA VAL A 208 11.37 -5.64 20.39
C VAL A 208 12.09 -6.81 21.08
N PRO A 209 12.15 -8.01 20.46
CA PRO A 209 12.89 -9.13 21.02
C PRO A 209 14.36 -8.76 21.26
N GLY A 210 14.90 -9.13 22.42
CA GLY A 210 16.28 -8.81 22.81
C GLY A 210 16.51 -7.39 23.35
N SER A 211 15.49 -6.54 23.41
CA SER A 211 15.58 -5.22 24.05
C SER A 211 15.70 -5.32 25.58
N PRO A 212 16.16 -4.24 26.26
CA PRO A 212 16.29 -4.21 27.73
C PRO A 212 14.99 -4.53 28.49
N CYS A 213 13.83 -4.27 27.89
CA CYS A 213 12.53 -4.56 28.48
C CYS A 213 11.87 -5.86 28.02
N ALA A 214 12.48 -6.62 27.11
CA ALA A 214 11.87 -7.79 26.47
C ALA A 214 11.46 -8.91 27.45
N SER A 215 12.19 -9.06 28.55
CA SER A 215 11.93 -10.10 29.56
C SER A 215 10.89 -9.71 30.61
N VAL A 216 10.59 -8.41 30.73
CA VAL A 216 9.77 -7.87 31.85
C VAL A 216 8.46 -7.24 31.40
N LEU A 217 8.38 -6.76 30.16
CA LEU A 217 7.16 -6.16 29.59
C LEU A 217 6.56 -7.05 28.51
N LYS A 218 5.23 -7.03 28.41
CA LYS A 218 4.47 -7.71 27.35
C LYS A 218 3.51 -6.74 26.65
N PRO A 219 3.19 -6.96 25.37
CA PRO A 219 2.09 -6.25 24.71
C PRO A 219 0.80 -6.30 25.55
N GLY A 220 0.19 -5.15 25.77
CA GLY A 220 -0.99 -4.96 26.62
C GLY A 220 -0.71 -4.48 28.04
N ASP A 221 0.53 -4.54 28.53
CA ASP A 221 0.89 -3.97 29.84
C ASP A 221 0.64 -2.46 29.86
N ARG A 222 0.13 -1.94 30.98
CA ARG A 222 -0.17 -0.52 31.16
C ARG A 222 0.82 0.11 32.11
N ILE A 223 1.59 1.09 31.66
CA ILE A 223 2.60 1.76 32.46
C ILE A 223 2.03 3.10 32.95
N PHE A 224 2.06 3.34 34.27
CA PHE A 224 1.47 4.53 34.89
C PHE A 224 2.49 5.53 35.43
N THR A 225 3.60 5.02 35.95
CA THR A 225 4.69 5.85 36.48
C THR A 225 6.05 5.36 36.00
N PHE A 226 7.00 6.29 36.03
CA PHE A 226 8.35 6.12 35.54
C PHE A 226 9.32 6.71 36.58
N ASP A 227 10.31 5.91 36.97
CA ASP A 227 11.38 6.28 37.90
C ASP A 227 12.73 5.92 37.28
N LEU A 228 13.64 6.89 37.20
CA LEU A 228 15.01 6.69 36.75
C LEU A 228 15.90 6.35 37.94
N ILE A 229 16.71 5.31 37.80
CA ILE A 229 17.68 4.85 38.79
C ILE A 229 19.06 4.84 38.11
N ASP A 230 20.05 5.51 38.71
CA ASP A 230 21.41 5.52 38.21
C ASP A 230 22.15 4.20 38.46
N GLN A 231 23.41 4.14 38.02
CA GLN A 231 24.27 2.97 38.17
C GLN A 231 24.59 2.64 39.65
N ASN A 232 24.42 3.61 40.56
CA ASN A 232 24.65 3.45 42.00
C ASN A 232 23.36 3.05 42.74
N GLY A 233 22.25 2.82 42.03
CA GLY A 233 20.96 2.49 42.64
C GLY A 233 20.23 3.71 43.22
N SER A 234 20.72 4.93 42.99
CA SER A 234 20.09 6.16 43.47
C SER A 234 19.05 6.66 42.47
N ARG A 235 17.95 7.21 42.98
CA ARG A 235 16.89 7.77 42.13
C ARG A 235 17.35 9.08 41.51
N VAL A 236 17.24 9.18 40.19
CA VAL A 236 17.52 10.40 39.43
C VAL A 236 16.20 11.16 39.28
N GLY A 237 15.96 12.11 40.18
CA GLY A 237 14.76 12.94 40.18
C GLY A 237 13.54 12.31 40.88
N HIS A 238 12.36 12.88 40.60
CA HIS A 238 11.09 12.44 41.21
C HIS A 238 10.33 11.47 40.30
N GLN A 239 9.51 10.61 40.91
CA GLN A 239 8.58 9.76 40.18
C GLN A 239 7.67 10.59 39.28
N ARG A 240 7.67 10.26 38.00
CA ARG A 240 6.82 10.94 37.01
C ARG A 240 5.61 10.08 36.69
N LYS A 241 4.45 10.74 36.61
CA LYS A 241 3.25 10.14 36.00
C LYS A 241 3.38 10.29 34.49
N ILE A 242 3.19 9.19 33.77
CA ILE A 242 3.34 9.17 32.33
C ILE A 242 1.97 9.10 31.63
N ASN A 243 1.92 9.65 30.43
CA ASN A 243 0.85 9.54 29.45
C ASN A 243 1.46 9.56 28.04
N ALA A 244 0.63 9.44 27.01
CA ALA A 244 1.11 9.40 25.62
C ALA A 244 1.91 10.66 25.21
N ASN A 245 1.65 11.81 25.83
CA ASN A 245 2.24 13.09 25.45
C ASN A 245 3.64 13.30 26.05
N ASN A 246 3.92 12.76 27.24
CA ASN A 246 5.19 12.97 27.94
C ASN A 246 6.09 11.73 27.99
N PHE A 247 5.61 10.57 27.56
CA PHE A 247 6.39 9.33 27.64
C PHE A 247 7.73 9.41 26.88
N GLN A 248 7.71 9.92 25.65
CA GLN A 248 8.94 10.04 24.85
C GLN A 248 9.93 11.03 25.44
N GLU A 249 9.45 12.10 26.07
CA GLU A 249 10.30 13.06 26.77
C GLU A 249 11.02 12.39 27.95
N GLU A 250 10.32 11.57 28.74
CA GLU A 250 10.95 10.82 29.84
C GLU A 250 11.93 9.74 29.34
N VAL A 251 11.62 9.06 28.23
CA VAL A 251 12.53 8.09 27.61
C VAL A 251 13.80 8.74 27.08
N SER A 252 13.71 9.96 26.56
CA SER A 252 14.87 10.71 26.06
C SER A 252 15.89 11.07 27.16
N LYS A 253 15.49 11.05 28.43
CA LYS A 253 16.35 11.34 29.59
C LYS A 253 17.18 10.12 30.02
N ILE A 254 16.88 8.93 29.50
CA ILE A 254 17.58 7.71 29.90
C ILE A 254 18.96 7.62 29.24
N GLN A 255 19.97 7.31 30.04
CA GLN A 255 21.33 7.07 29.57
C GLN A 255 21.72 5.59 29.70
N PRO A 256 22.66 5.07 28.89
CA PRO A 256 23.21 3.73 29.06
C PRO A 256 23.70 3.47 30.49
N GLY A 257 23.38 2.29 31.03
CA GLY A 257 23.68 1.90 32.40
C GLY A 257 22.61 2.31 33.44
N MET A 258 21.64 3.15 33.07
CA MET A 258 20.51 3.46 33.96
C MET A 258 19.51 2.29 34.03
N THR A 259 18.84 2.18 35.17
CA THR A 259 17.69 1.31 35.35
C THR A 259 16.41 2.12 35.38
N VAL A 260 15.43 1.69 34.61
CA VAL A 260 14.10 2.28 34.57
C VAL A 260 13.15 1.43 35.39
N LYS A 261 12.59 1.99 36.46
CA LYS A 261 11.53 1.36 37.26
C LYS A 261 10.17 1.88 36.83
N MET A 262 9.29 0.96 36.45
CA MET A 262 7.97 1.25 35.89
C MET A 262 6.87 0.64 36.74
N SER A 263 5.81 1.40 37.01
CA SER A 263 4.61 0.89 37.67
C SER A 263 3.57 0.41 36.65
N LEU A 264 3.11 -0.84 36.79
CA LEU A 264 2.12 -1.46 35.92
C LEU A 264 0.68 -1.46 36.50
N GLY A 265 0.45 -0.76 37.61
CA GLY A 265 -0.83 -0.75 38.33
C GLY A 265 -0.63 -0.84 39.84
N HIS A 266 -1.71 -1.10 40.59
CA HIS A 266 -1.66 -1.23 42.06
C HIS A 266 -0.63 -2.30 42.46
N PHE A 267 0.55 -1.82 42.87
CA PHE A 267 1.68 -2.57 43.44
C PHE A 267 2.55 -3.41 42.51
N LYS A 268 2.29 -3.47 41.19
CA LYS A 268 3.18 -4.18 40.26
C LYS A 268 4.25 -3.23 39.73
N TYR A 269 5.52 -3.58 39.91
CA TYR A 269 6.66 -2.84 39.38
C TYR A 269 7.54 -3.75 38.53
N VAL A 270 8.13 -3.18 37.48
CA VAL A 270 9.14 -3.85 36.65
C VAL A 270 10.35 -2.94 36.51
N ASN A 271 11.52 -3.56 36.38
CA ASN A 271 12.78 -2.85 36.19
C ASN A 271 13.37 -3.25 34.83
N CYS A 272 13.68 -2.28 33.98
CA CYS A 272 14.47 -2.49 32.77
C CYS A 272 15.85 -1.84 32.96
N THR A 273 16.92 -2.63 32.93
CA THR A 273 18.28 -2.11 33.03
C THR A 273 18.87 -1.95 31.63
N ILE A 274 19.26 -0.73 31.29
CA ILE A 274 19.87 -0.43 29.99
C ILE A 274 21.35 -0.80 30.08
N PRO A 275 21.88 -1.68 29.21
CA PRO A 275 23.28 -2.06 29.29
C PRO A 275 24.18 -0.85 29.05
N ALA A 276 25.28 -0.70 29.79
CA ALA A 276 26.21 0.42 29.63
C ALA A 276 26.83 0.49 28.22
N ASN A 277 26.89 -0.65 27.52
CA ASN A 277 27.45 -0.80 26.18
C ASN A 277 26.37 -0.89 25.07
N VAL A 278 25.34 -0.03 25.09
CA VAL A 278 24.42 0.04 23.94
C VAL A 278 25.16 0.65 22.75
N ARG A 279 25.70 -0.18 21.87
CA ARG A 279 25.94 0.24 20.49
C ARG A 279 24.58 0.51 19.87
N ASN A 280 24.42 1.67 19.24
CA ASN A 280 23.19 2.10 18.56
C ASN A 280 22.55 0.91 17.80
N LEU A 281 21.44 0.38 18.32
CA LEU A 281 20.74 -0.79 17.73
C LEU A 281 20.16 -0.51 16.33
N ASN A 282 20.29 0.74 15.85
CA ASN A 282 19.87 1.17 14.52
C ASN A 282 21.01 1.26 13.49
N GLN A 283 22.24 0.84 13.81
CA GLN A 283 23.27 0.64 12.78
C GLN A 283 23.23 -0.81 12.30
N PRO A 284 22.93 -1.09 11.01
CA PRO A 284 23.09 -2.42 10.46
C PRO A 284 24.59 -2.76 10.48
N ASN A 285 24.99 -3.63 11.40
CA ASN A 285 26.32 -4.21 11.41
C ASN A 285 26.39 -5.20 10.24
N VAL A 286 26.95 -4.75 9.11
CA VAL A 286 27.37 -5.63 8.01
C VAL A 286 28.57 -6.42 8.53
N GLN A 287 28.28 -7.54 9.17
CA GLN A 287 29.22 -8.66 9.23
C GLN A 287 28.60 -9.78 8.40
N THR A 288 29.21 -10.01 7.24
CA THR A 288 29.11 -11.23 6.44
C THR A 288 29.47 -12.42 7.33
N VAL A 289 28.47 -12.98 7.99
CA VAL A 289 28.51 -14.33 8.54
C VAL A 289 27.52 -15.13 7.73
N THR A 290 28.08 -16.04 6.95
CA THR A 290 27.42 -17.06 6.17
C THR A 290 26.54 -17.91 7.11
N THR A 291 25.24 -17.64 7.15
CA THR A 291 24.27 -18.51 7.83
C THR A 291 23.20 -18.92 6.84
N GLN A 292 23.63 -19.76 5.91
CA GLN A 292 22.81 -20.79 5.30
C GLN A 292 22.37 -21.76 6.42
N ALA A 293 21.15 -22.29 6.31
CA ALA A 293 20.47 -23.23 7.21
C ALA A 293 19.71 -22.64 8.41
N ARG A 294 18.44 -22.25 8.16
CA ARG A 294 17.25 -22.96 8.71
C ARG A 294 15.95 -22.48 8.05
N LEU A 295 15.84 -22.70 6.74
CA LEU A 295 14.59 -22.79 5.98
C LEU A 295 14.76 -23.89 4.92
N GLU A 296 15.20 -25.07 5.37
CA GLU A 296 14.88 -26.34 4.74
C GLU A 296 13.85 -26.95 5.70
N GLN A 297 12.56 -27.09 5.37
CA GLN A 297 12.00 -27.75 4.20
C GLN A 297 10.75 -27.01 3.70
N SER A 298 10.86 -26.35 2.55
CA SER A 298 9.77 -26.28 1.58
C SER A 298 10.44 -26.36 0.21
N GLY A 299 10.03 -27.35 -0.59
CA GLY A 299 10.82 -27.98 -1.64
C GLY A 299 11.55 -27.02 -2.58
N LYS A 300 12.78 -27.41 -2.94
CA LYS A 300 13.50 -26.94 -4.12
C LYS A 300 12.50 -26.91 -5.27
N ALA A 301 12.07 -25.73 -5.72
CA ALA A 301 11.10 -25.63 -6.79
C ALA A 301 11.71 -26.28 -8.02
N ASP A 302 11.10 -27.37 -8.49
CA ASP A 302 11.55 -28.09 -9.67
C ASP A 302 11.54 -27.12 -10.85
N THR A 303 12.73 -26.70 -11.28
CA THR A 303 12.88 -25.83 -12.44
C THR A 303 12.47 -26.63 -13.67
N TYR A 304 11.42 -26.20 -14.36
CA TYR A 304 10.89 -26.90 -15.52
C TYR A 304 11.50 -26.32 -16.81
N LYS A 305 12.04 -27.17 -17.69
CA LYS A 305 12.62 -26.78 -18.98
C LYS A 305 11.88 -27.45 -20.12
N GLY A 306 11.63 -26.70 -21.20
CA GLY A 306 11.03 -27.27 -22.40
C GLY A 306 10.71 -26.23 -23.48
N ILE A 307 9.97 -26.66 -24.50
CA ILE A 307 9.53 -25.82 -25.61
C ILE A 307 8.05 -25.51 -25.46
N ILE A 308 7.65 -24.25 -25.62
CA ILE A 308 6.22 -23.88 -25.68
C ILE A 308 5.62 -24.43 -26.98
N THR A 309 4.89 -25.54 -26.93
CA THR A 309 4.31 -26.17 -28.12
C THR A 309 2.94 -25.60 -28.47
N ASN A 310 2.22 -25.03 -27.51
CA ASN A 310 0.91 -24.41 -27.71
C ASN A 310 0.74 -23.24 -26.74
N ALA A 311 0.21 -22.12 -27.21
CA ALA A 311 -0.05 -20.94 -26.40
C ALA A 311 -1.42 -20.36 -26.78
N ARG A 312 -2.34 -20.28 -25.83
CA ARG A 312 -3.71 -19.81 -26.07
C ARG A 312 -4.16 -18.83 -24.98
N ILE A 313 -4.81 -17.75 -25.40
CA ILE A 313 -5.56 -16.91 -24.48
C ILE A 313 -6.74 -17.73 -23.97
N ASN A 314 -6.75 -18.04 -22.68
CA ASN A 314 -7.95 -18.53 -22.04
C ASN A 314 -8.72 -17.31 -21.54
N LYS A 315 -9.81 -16.97 -22.23
CA LYS A 315 -10.71 -15.90 -21.79
C LYS A 315 -11.47 -16.42 -20.58
N GLY A 316 -11.09 -15.97 -19.38
CA GLY A 316 -11.93 -16.17 -18.20
C GLY A 316 -13.29 -15.51 -18.46
N PHE A 317 -14.37 -16.25 -18.24
CA PHE A 317 -15.74 -15.76 -18.42
C PHE A 317 -16.10 -14.80 -17.27
N GLY A 318 -15.50 -13.61 -17.28
CA GLY A 318 -15.88 -12.52 -16.37
C GLY A 318 -17.09 -11.80 -16.96
N PHE A 319 -18.26 -11.96 -16.35
CA PHE A 319 -19.46 -11.18 -16.66
C PHE A 319 -19.22 -9.70 -16.26
N GLY A 320 -18.73 -8.88 -17.19
CA GLY A 320 -18.54 -7.46 -16.98
C GLY A 320 -17.81 -6.80 -18.16
N PHE A 321 -18.50 -5.90 -18.85
CA PHE A 321 -17.94 -5.15 -19.98
C PHE A 321 -16.80 -4.22 -19.50
N GLY A 322 -15.56 -4.65 -19.73
CA GLY A 322 -14.36 -3.81 -19.59
C GLY A 322 -13.28 -4.47 -18.75
N LEU A 323 -12.26 -5.01 -19.43
CA LEU A 323 -11.07 -5.72 -18.91
C LEU A 323 -11.33 -7.19 -18.55
N SER A 324 -11.39 -8.04 -19.60
CA SER A 324 -11.36 -9.48 -19.43
C SER A 324 -10.05 -9.91 -18.76
N SER A 325 -10.14 -10.75 -17.73
CA SER A 325 -8.99 -11.44 -17.15
C SER A 325 -8.42 -12.43 -18.17
N PHE A 326 -7.48 -11.99 -19.00
CA PHE A 326 -6.76 -12.89 -19.88
C PHE A 326 -5.69 -13.62 -19.08
N ASN A 327 -5.83 -14.94 -18.98
CA ASN A 327 -4.72 -15.80 -18.60
C ASN A 327 -4.18 -16.42 -19.88
N LEU A 328 -2.87 -16.47 -19.99
CA LEU A 328 -2.22 -17.16 -21.08
C LEU A 328 -1.97 -18.61 -20.63
N ARG A 329 -2.68 -19.55 -21.25
CA ARG A 329 -2.42 -20.98 -21.08
C ARG A 329 -1.31 -21.38 -22.04
N ILE A 330 -0.18 -21.81 -21.51
CA ILE A 330 0.91 -22.42 -22.29
C ILE A 330 0.98 -23.92 -22.02
N GLU A 331 1.29 -24.67 -23.07
CA GLU A 331 1.67 -26.07 -23.03
C GLU A 331 3.17 -26.13 -23.29
N VAL A 332 3.92 -26.64 -22.32
CA VAL A 332 5.36 -26.78 -22.43
C VAL A 332 5.68 -28.26 -22.54
N THR A 333 6.46 -28.62 -23.56
CA THR A 333 6.94 -29.98 -23.79
C THR A 333 8.40 -30.06 -23.36
N ALA A 334 8.67 -30.83 -22.31
CA ALA A 334 10.02 -31.05 -21.79
C ALA A 334 10.86 -31.88 -22.78
N ASP A 335 12.17 -31.90 -22.55
CA ASP A 335 13.13 -32.63 -23.39
C ASP A 335 12.86 -34.14 -23.43
N ASN A 336 12.23 -34.70 -22.40
CA ASN A 336 11.81 -36.10 -22.34
C ASN A 336 10.47 -36.37 -23.06
N GLY A 337 9.90 -35.37 -23.73
CA GLY A 337 8.62 -35.46 -24.44
C GLY A 337 7.38 -35.32 -23.55
N SER A 338 7.52 -35.19 -22.23
CA SER A 338 6.39 -34.96 -21.34
C SER A 338 5.80 -33.57 -21.57
N LYS A 339 4.47 -33.46 -21.38
CA LYS A 339 3.73 -32.22 -21.59
C LYS A 339 3.13 -31.75 -20.30
N ASP A 340 3.36 -30.49 -19.96
CA ASP A 340 2.73 -29.83 -18.83
C ASP A 340 2.02 -28.54 -19.26
N ILE A 341 0.96 -28.19 -18.53
CA ILE A 341 0.17 -26.99 -18.77
C ILE A 341 0.47 -25.99 -17.66
N PHE A 342 0.79 -24.76 -18.07
CA PHE A 342 1.04 -23.66 -17.16
C PHE A 342 0.18 -22.46 -17.52
N TYR A 343 -0.16 -21.65 -16.50
CA TYR A 343 -0.93 -20.43 -16.65
C TYR A 343 -0.07 -19.22 -16.28
N LEU A 344 0.13 -18.34 -17.25
CA LEU A 344 0.71 -17.01 -17.05
C LEU A 344 -0.38 -16.01 -16.70
N ARG A 345 -0.06 -15.13 -15.76
CA ARG A 345 -0.92 -14.12 -15.17
C ARG A 345 -0.33 -12.72 -15.33
N PRO A 346 -1.12 -11.66 -15.08
CA PRO A 346 -0.62 -10.27 -15.08
C PRO A 346 0.56 -10.02 -14.14
N ASP A 347 0.68 -10.78 -13.05
CA ASP A 347 1.79 -10.68 -12.10
C ASP A 347 2.97 -11.63 -12.42
N SER A 348 2.88 -12.45 -13.47
CA SER A 348 3.98 -13.29 -13.94
C SER A 348 5.09 -12.43 -14.51
N LYS A 349 6.33 -12.69 -14.08
CA LYS A 349 7.53 -12.06 -14.63
C LYS A 349 8.13 -12.97 -15.70
N VAL A 350 8.16 -12.47 -16.92
CA VAL A 350 8.74 -13.17 -18.07
C VAL A 350 9.98 -12.43 -18.53
N PHE A 351 11.09 -13.12 -18.68
CA PHE A 351 12.37 -12.54 -19.08
C PHE A 351 12.86 -13.11 -20.42
N ASP A 352 13.50 -12.29 -21.23
CA ASP A 352 14.24 -12.74 -22.41
C ASP A 352 15.58 -13.39 -22.03
N VAL A 353 16.33 -13.85 -23.05
CA VAL A 353 17.67 -14.42 -22.88
C VAL A 353 18.66 -13.43 -22.25
N SER A 354 18.47 -12.13 -22.47
CA SER A 354 19.31 -11.04 -21.96
C SER A 354 18.93 -10.61 -20.53
N GLY A 355 17.84 -11.16 -19.98
CA GLY A 355 17.32 -10.81 -18.66
C GLY A 355 16.39 -9.60 -18.64
N ASN A 356 15.97 -9.07 -19.79
CA ASN A 356 14.99 -7.99 -19.85
C ASN A 356 13.58 -8.56 -19.68
N GLN A 357 12.71 -7.82 -18.98
CA GLN A 357 11.32 -8.22 -18.83
C GLN A 357 10.55 -8.04 -20.14
N VAL A 358 9.82 -9.08 -20.56
CA VAL A 358 9.05 -9.12 -21.81
C VAL A 358 7.55 -9.09 -21.49
N ASP A 359 6.80 -8.40 -22.34
CA ASP A 359 5.34 -8.46 -22.34
C ASP A 359 4.87 -9.81 -22.90
N TRP A 360 4.37 -10.67 -22.01
CA TRP A 360 3.91 -12.02 -22.33
C TRP A 360 2.60 -12.05 -23.13
N THR A 361 1.92 -10.92 -23.30
CA THR A 361 0.65 -10.85 -24.04
C THR A 361 0.82 -11.04 -25.56
N LYS A 362 2.06 -10.97 -26.08
CA LYS A 362 2.39 -11.22 -27.48
C LYS A 362 2.51 -12.73 -27.81
N ILE A 363 1.37 -13.41 -27.75
CA ILE A 363 1.28 -14.88 -27.78
C ILE A 363 1.84 -15.54 -29.04
N ARG A 364 1.82 -14.83 -30.17
CA ARG A 364 2.39 -15.35 -31.42
C ARG A 364 3.91 -15.42 -31.38
N GLU A 365 4.56 -14.64 -30.52
CA GLU A 365 6.02 -14.54 -30.44
C GLU A 365 6.64 -15.60 -29.52
N ILE A 366 5.82 -16.25 -28.68
CA ILE A 366 6.31 -17.18 -27.65
C ILE A 366 6.16 -18.66 -28.04
N GLN A 367 5.33 -19.00 -29.03
CA GLN A 367 5.16 -20.40 -29.44
C GLN A 367 6.41 -20.87 -30.21
N GLY A 368 6.92 -22.04 -29.84
CA GLY A 368 8.17 -22.61 -30.37
C GLY A 368 9.42 -22.17 -29.60
N LYS A 369 9.32 -21.24 -28.65
CA LYS A 369 10.43 -20.78 -27.81
C LYS A 369 10.80 -21.79 -26.72
N LYS A 370 12.10 -21.87 -26.41
CA LYS A 370 12.61 -22.65 -25.27
C LYS A 370 12.46 -21.81 -24.02
N VAL A 371 11.93 -22.42 -22.96
CA VAL A 371 11.69 -21.74 -21.69
C VAL A 371 12.23 -22.51 -20.50
N GLU A 372 12.57 -21.76 -19.48
CA GLU A 372 12.88 -22.20 -18.13
C GLU A 372 11.88 -21.56 -17.17
N ILE A 373 11.04 -22.38 -16.54
CA ILE A 373 10.10 -21.95 -15.49
C ILE A 373 10.83 -22.13 -14.17
N ILE A 374 11.29 -21.00 -13.62
CA ILE A 374 12.12 -20.95 -12.41
C ILE A 374 11.24 -21.09 -11.17
N GLU A 375 10.06 -20.47 -11.20
CA GLU A 375 9.13 -20.50 -10.08
C GLU A 375 7.71 -20.75 -10.59
N SER A 376 7.16 -21.90 -10.20
CA SER A 376 5.77 -22.26 -10.41
C SER A 376 5.06 -22.48 -9.09
N PHE A 377 3.73 -22.39 -9.09
CA PHE A 377 2.90 -22.59 -7.90
C PHE A 377 1.57 -23.25 -8.28
N THR A 378 0.96 -23.96 -7.34
CA THR A 378 -0.42 -24.45 -7.53
C THR A 378 -1.40 -23.34 -7.17
N ILE A 379 -2.33 -23.05 -8.06
CA ILE A 379 -3.40 -22.06 -7.85
C ILE A 379 -4.34 -22.63 -6.77
N ALA A 380 -4.23 -22.14 -5.53
CA ALA A 380 -4.91 -22.75 -4.38
C ALA A 380 -6.30 -22.16 -4.10
N ASP A 381 -6.59 -20.96 -4.59
CA ASP A 381 -7.84 -20.26 -4.30
C ASP A 381 -8.34 -19.47 -5.52
N LYS A 382 -9.54 -18.92 -5.39
CA LYS A 382 -10.18 -18.09 -6.43
C LYS A 382 -9.39 -16.83 -6.76
N HIS A 383 -8.41 -16.44 -5.95
CA HIS A 383 -7.50 -15.31 -6.18
C HIS A 383 -6.13 -15.76 -6.70
N GLY A 384 -5.94 -17.08 -6.90
CA GLY A 384 -4.69 -17.72 -7.28
C GLY A 384 -3.54 -17.50 -6.29
N GLY A 385 -3.82 -17.41 -4.99
CA GLY A 385 -2.80 -17.22 -3.96
C GLY A 385 -2.25 -15.79 -3.89
N ASN A 386 -2.84 -14.83 -4.62
CA ASN A 386 -2.62 -13.41 -4.39
C ASN A 386 -3.90 -12.80 -3.80
N PRO A 387 -3.99 -12.58 -2.48
CA PRO A 387 -5.20 -12.07 -1.84
C PRO A 387 -5.59 -10.65 -2.30
N SER A 388 -4.68 -9.91 -2.94
CA SER A 388 -4.94 -8.58 -3.50
C SER A 388 -5.56 -8.62 -4.91
N SER A 389 -5.70 -9.79 -5.52
CA SER A 389 -6.34 -9.93 -6.85
C SER A 389 -7.85 -10.06 -6.71
N SER A 390 -8.61 -9.04 -7.14
CA SER A 390 -10.09 -9.05 -7.14
C SER A 390 -10.75 -10.02 -8.14
N ARG A 391 -9.96 -10.82 -8.86
CA ARG A 391 -10.40 -11.63 -10.01
C ARG A 391 -10.72 -13.07 -9.61
N ASP A 392 -11.78 -13.62 -10.19
CA ASP A 392 -12.21 -15.01 -10.00
C ASP A 392 -11.43 -15.96 -10.93
N PHE A 393 -10.60 -16.81 -10.32
CA PHE A 393 -9.83 -17.89 -10.94
C PHE A 393 -10.33 -19.27 -10.51
N SER A 394 -11.59 -19.39 -10.09
CA SER A 394 -12.20 -20.66 -9.65
C SER A 394 -11.94 -21.84 -10.61
N SER A 395 -12.07 -21.59 -11.93
CA SER A 395 -11.79 -22.60 -12.97
C SER A 395 -10.31 -23.02 -13.10
N LEU A 396 -9.39 -22.27 -12.50
CA LEU A 396 -7.96 -22.54 -12.50
C LEU A 396 -7.45 -23.13 -11.17
N ILE A 397 -8.31 -23.28 -10.16
CA ILE A 397 -7.92 -23.89 -8.89
C ILE A 397 -7.38 -25.30 -9.15
N GLY A 398 -6.22 -25.61 -8.56
CA GLY A 398 -5.48 -26.86 -8.75
C GLY A 398 -4.54 -26.87 -9.97
N GLN A 399 -4.57 -25.86 -10.84
CA GLN A 399 -3.68 -25.76 -12.00
C GLN A 399 -2.32 -25.15 -11.62
N LYS A 400 -1.30 -25.37 -12.47
CA LYS A 400 0.06 -24.80 -12.30
C LYS A 400 0.10 -23.36 -12.82
N GLY A 401 0.35 -22.40 -11.94
CA GLY A 401 0.64 -21.01 -12.27
C GLY A 401 2.15 -20.74 -12.37
N VAL A 402 2.53 -19.70 -13.12
CA VAL A 402 3.92 -19.27 -13.31
C VAL A 402 4.16 -17.95 -12.58
N ARG A 403 5.15 -17.88 -11.70
CA ARG A 403 5.65 -16.61 -11.13
C ARG A 403 6.78 -16.05 -11.97
N VAL A 404 7.75 -16.89 -12.30
CA VAL A 404 8.96 -16.49 -13.03
C VAL A 404 9.24 -17.48 -14.16
N MET A 405 9.35 -16.93 -15.38
CA MET A 405 9.73 -17.67 -16.59
C MET A 405 10.81 -16.90 -17.35
N ARG A 406 11.71 -17.63 -17.99
CA ARG A 406 12.78 -17.08 -18.83
C ARG A 406 12.83 -17.80 -20.17
N PHE A 407 13.04 -17.05 -21.26
CA PHE A 407 13.38 -17.62 -22.57
C PHE A 407 14.86 -18.03 -22.61
N VAL A 408 15.14 -19.17 -23.23
CA VAL A 408 16.48 -19.78 -23.27
C VAL A 408 17.11 -19.67 -24.67
N ASP A 409 16.35 -19.29 -25.69
CA ASP A 409 16.77 -19.24 -27.10
C ASP A 409 16.74 -17.85 -27.74
#